data_AF-A0A560L5M6-F1
#
_entry.id   AF-A0A560L5M6-F1
#
_cell.length_a   1.000
_cell.length_b   1.000
_cell.length_c   1.000
_cell.angle_alpha   90.00
_cell.angle_beta   90.00
_cell.angle_gamma   90.00
#
_symmetry.space_group_name_H-M   'P 1'
#
loop_
_entity.id
_entity.type
_entity.pdbx_description
1 polymer ?
#
loop_
_entity_poly.entity_id
_entity_poly.type
_entity_poly.pdbx_seq_one_letter_code
_entity_poly.pdbx_strand_id
1 'polypeptide(L)' 'MLDDQFNKQRTTLVRDLASRADPFIKRRLLDLASRYEKGPPNTKPLPILSLNDQRTSDRSDSSDAD' A
#
# COMPACT_ATOMS: atom_id res chain seq x y z
N MET A 1 21.32 4.88 -0.55
CA MET A 1 21.96 4.78 -1.88
C MET A 1 21.27 3.80 -2.84
N LEU A 2 20.51 2.80 -2.36
CA LEU A 2 19.57 2.05 -3.22
C LEU A 2 18.26 2.84 -3.48
N ASP A 3 17.82 3.61 -2.49
CA ASP A 3 16.54 4.32 -2.53
C ASP A 3 16.49 5.41 -3.59
N ASP A 4 17.59 6.11 -3.85
CA ASP A 4 17.61 7.20 -4.84
C ASP A 4 17.51 6.69 -6.28
N GLN A 5 18.22 5.60 -6.59
CA GLN A 5 18.15 4.93 -7.90
C GLN A 5 16.74 4.34 -8.11
N PHE A 6 16.20 3.69 -7.08
CA PHE A 6 14.86 3.13 -7.09
C PHE A 6 13.80 4.22 -7.29
N ASN A 7 13.89 5.32 -6.54
CA ASN A 7 12.98 6.46 -6.61
C ASN A 7 13.02 7.11 -7.99
N LYS A 8 14.20 7.27 -8.60
CA LYS A 8 14.33 7.79 -9.97
C LYS A 8 13.64 6.88 -10.99
N GLN A 9 13.88 5.57 -10.93
CA GLN A 9 13.23 4.61 -11.83
C GLN A 9 11.70 4.63 -11.68
N ARG A 10 11.20 4.67 -10.44
CA ARG A 10 9.77 4.75 -10.15
C ARG A 10 9.15 6.05 -10.64
N THR A 11 9.83 7.17 -10.44
CA THR A 11 9.39 8.48 -10.95
C THR A 11 9.17 8.44 -12.45
N THR A 12 10.15 7.94 -13.21
CA THR A 12 10.05 7.83 -14.67
C THR A 12 8.89 6.96 -15.11
N LEU A 13 8.75 5.77 -14.50
CA LEU A 13 7.67 4.83 -14.81
C LEU A 13 6.29 5.41 -14.49
N VAL A 14 6.14 6.08 -13.35
CA VAL A 14 4.87 6.70 -12.93
C VAL A 14 4.49 7.87 -13.84
N ARG A 15 5.47 8.65 -14.31
CA ARG A 15 5.22 9.71 -15.31
C ARG A 15 4.78 9.15 -16.66
N ASP A 16 5.39 8.06 -17.10
CA ASP A 16 4.99 7.37 -18.33
C ASP A 16 3.54 6.84 -18.23
N LEU A 17 3.18 6.24 -17.09
CA LEU A 17 1.80 5.82 -16.82
C LEU A 17 0.83 7.02 -16.80
N ALA A 18 1.23 8.14 -16.17
CA ALA A 18 0.42 9.35 -16.11
C ALA A 18 0.16 9.96 -17.50
N SER A 19 1.06 9.74 -18.46
CA SER A 19 0.89 10.24 -19.83
C SER A 19 -0.26 9.55 -20.57
N ARG A 20 -0.56 8.29 -20.23
CA ARG A 20 -1.58 7.44 -20.86
C ARG A 20 -2.87 7.30 -20.04
N ALA A 21 -2.91 7.84 -18.83
CA ALA A 21 -4.03 7.74 -17.92
C ALA A 21 -5.12 8.81 -18.16
N ASP A 22 -6.32 8.55 -17.67
CA ASP A 22 -7.40 9.53 -17.60
C ASP A 22 -7.01 10.74 -16.71
N PRO A 23 -7.70 11.90 -16.85
CA PRO A 23 -7.33 13.12 -16.13
C PRO A 23 -7.30 12.98 -14.60
N PHE A 24 -8.14 12.11 -14.03
CA PHE A 24 -8.20 11.90 -12.58
C PHE A 24 -7.00 11.09 -12.10
N ILE A 25 -6.75 9.93 -12.72
CA ILE A 25 -5.61 9.07 -12.41
C ILE A 25 -4.29 9.78 -12.72
N LYS A 26 -4.20 10.54 -13.82
CA LYS A 26 -3.02 11.34 -14.18
C LYS A 26 -2.60 12.29 -13.06
N ARG A 27 -3.54 13.03 -12.46
CA ARG A 27 -3.25 13.92 -11.33
C ARG A 27 -2.69 13.16 -10.13
N ARG A 28 -3.26 11.98 -9.82
CA ARG A 28 -2.77 11.12 -8.73
C ARG A 28 -1.38 10.56 -9.00
N LEU A 29 -1.11 10.12 -10.22
CA LEU A 29 0.20 9.60 -10.62
C LEU A 29 1.27 10.69 -10.61
N LEU A 30 0.95 11.91 -11.05
CA LEU A 30 1.90 13.03 -10.98
C LEU A 30 2.24 13.42 -9.53
N ASP A 31 1.25 13.41 -8.63
CA ASP A 31 1.50 13.59 -7.19
C ASP A 31 2.41 12.49 -6.65
N LEU A 32 2.14 11.22 -7.03
CA LEU A 32 2.96 10.09 -6.62
C LEU A 32 4.42 10.20 -7.14
N ALA A 33 4.62 10.59 -8.40
CA ALA A 33 5.95 10.82 -8.96
C ALA A 33 6.71 11.92 -8.20
N SER A 34 6.02 12.99 -7.83
CA SER A 34 6.60 14.10 -7.06
C SER A 34 7.06 13.66 -5.65
N ARG A 35 6.40 12.66 -5.06
CA ARG A 35 6.81 12.08 -3.76
C ARG A 35 8.07 11.24 -3.89
N TYR A 36 8.21 10.47 -4.97
CA TYR A 36 9.44 9.72 -5.24
C TYR A 36 10.64 10.66 -5.45
N GLU A 37 10.47 11.81 -6.12
CA GLU A 37 11.55 12.79 -6.31
C GLU A 37 11.97 13.52 -5.03
N LYS A 38 11.02 13.86 -4.16
CA LYS A 38 11.31 14.59 -2.91
C LYS A 38 11.93 13.71 -1.81
N GLY A 39 11.97 12.40 -2.00
CA GLY A 39 12.42 11.45 -0.99
C GLY A 39 11.33 11.19 0.08
N PRO A 40 11.59 10.25 1.01
CA PRO A 40 10.61 9.86 2.01
C PRO A 40 10.17 11.09 2.81
N PRO A 41 8.86 11.39 2.88
CA PRO A 41 8.38 12.40 3.80
C PRO A 41 8.76 11.95 5.22
N ASN A 42 9.02 12.89 6.12
CA ASN A 42 9.20 12.65 7.56
C ASN A 42 7.85 12.19 8.17
N THR A 43 7.32 11.06 7.70
CA THR A 43 6.10 10.46 8.22
C THR A 43 6.48 9.69 9.45
N LYS A 44 5.99 10.17 10.60
CA LYS A 44 5.99 9.42 11.85
C LYS A 44 5.48 8.00 11.55
N PRO A 45 6.16 6.93 12.01
CA PRO A 45 5.78 5.57 11.69
C PRO A 45 4.33 5.35 12.10
N LEU A 46 3.55 4.77 11.18
CA LEU A 46 2.15 4.43 11.45
C LEU A 46 2.10 3.39 12.58
N PRO A 47 1.17 3.53 13.53
CA PRO A 47 1.02 2.55 14.61
C PRO A 47 0.67 1.19 14.00
N ILE A 48 1.43 0.16 14.37
CA ILE A 48 1.17 -1.22 13.97
C ILE A 48 -0.14 -1.65 14.64
N LEU A 49 -1.17 -1.95 13.84
CA LEU A 49 -2.42 -2.52 14.32
C LEU A 49 -2.26 -4.05 14.35
N SER A 50 -2.15 -4.63 15.54
CA SER A 50 -2.11 -6.09 15.72
C SER A 50 -3.48 -6.72 15.41
N LEU A 51 -3.64 -7.32 14.24
CA LEU A 51 -4.81 -8.13 13.86
C LEU A 51 -4.70 -9.54 14.45
N ASN A 52 -4.83 -9.70 15.76
CA ASN A 52 -5.04 -11.01 16.38
C ASN A 52 -6.26 -10.95 17.28
N ASP A 53 -7.45 -11.18 16.75
CA ASP A 53 -8.55 -11.67 17.57
C ASP A 53 -9.65 -12.38 16.75
N GLN A 54 -10.13 -13.50 17.31
CA GLN A 54 -11.36 -14.24 16.97
C GLN A 54 -11.38 -15.11 15.70
N ARG A 55 -10.76 -16.29 15.76
CA ARG A 55 -11.27 -17.47 15.03
C ARG A 55 -11.31 -18.69 15.95
N THR A 56 -12.47 -19.34 15.91
CA THR A 56 -12.80 -20.71 16.38
C THR A 56 -13.16 -20.90 17.86
N SER A 57 -14.43 -20.72 18.17
CA SER A 57 -15.14 -21.59 19.12
C SER A 57 -16.64 -21.60 18.81
N ASP A 58 -17.00 -22.06 17.62
CA ASP A 58 -18.37 -22.47 17.31
C ASP A 58 -18.32 -23.84 16.64
N ARG A 59 -18.23 -24.88 17.47
CA ARG A 59 -18.45 -26.29 17.13
C ARG A 59 -18.43 -27.10 18.42
N SER A 60 -19.58 -27.18 19.06
CA SER A 60 -19.94 -28.30 19.92
C SER A 60 -21.46 -28.41 19.86
N ASP A 61 -21.93 -28.88 18.69
CA ASP A 61 -23.29 -29.37 18.51
C ASP A 61 -23.23 -30.88 18.28
N SER A 62 -24.08 -31.58 19.03
CA SER A 62 -24.51 -32.97 18.89
C SER A 62 -23.50 -34.11 19.14
N SER A 63 -23.68 -34.77 20.27
CA SER A 63 -23.46 -36.23 20.39
C SER A 63 -24.56 -36.78 21.30
N ASP A 64 -25.68 -37.07 20.65
CA ASP A 64 -26.73 -37.98 21.08
C ASP A 64 -26.37 -39.35 20.49
N ALA A 65 -26.20 -40.40 21.31
CA ALA A 65 -26.49 -41.81 20.97
C ALA A 65 -26.17 -42.77 22.15
N ASP A 66 -27.23 -43.44 22.60
CA ASP A 66 -27.38 -44.67 23.42
C ASP A 66 -26.93 -44.69 24.89
#